data_AF-A0A9X1UTY9-F1
#
_entry.id   AF-A0A9X1UTY9-F1
#
_cell.length_a   1.000
_cell.length_b   1.000
_cell.length_c   1.000
_cell.angle_alpha   90.00
_cell.angle_beta   90.00
_cell.angle_gamma   90.00
#
_symmetry.space_group_name_H-M   'P 1'
#
loop_
_entity.id
_entity.type
_entity.pdbx_description
1 polymer ?
#
loop_
_entity_poly.entity_id
_entity_poly.type
_entity_poly.pdbx_seq_one_letter_code
_entity_poly.pdbx_strand_id
1 'polypeptide(L)'
;MLKAGVLGAGHLGKIHLKLLKQSEEYELIGFYDANRQNAEKVASEFGYKMFENLDDLIAQCDMIDVVTPTLSHFEVAKKVISAGKHLFIEKPITNTFEEAQELIQLARKHNVKGQVGHVERFNPAFQAVADRIENPMFIEAHRLAEFNPRGTDVPVVLDLMIHDIDAVLSVVKSEVKKINASGVSVISDTPDIANARIEFENGCVANLTASRISMKNMRKSRFFQRDAYISVDFLDKKCEVVKMKDAPEKPDDYAMILQNAEGVKKQIYFDNPEVSLNNAILDELESFADAIQNGKEPVVTMEQGARALKVANQVIAGFNI
;
A
#
# COMPACT_ATOMS: atom_id res chain seq x y z
N MET A 1 -21.19 0.66 15.23
CA MET A 1 -20.08 -0.29 15.23
C MET A 1 -20.40 -1.47 14.33
N LEU A 2 -19.51 -1.78 13.39
CA LEU A 2 -19.57 -2.96 12.54
C LEU A 2 -18.99 -4.17 13.28
N LYS A 3 -19.62 -5.33 13.16
CA LYS A 3 -19.07 -6.57 13.73
C LYS A 3 -17.90 -7.06 12.88
N ALA A 4 -16.70 -7.04 13.45
CA ALA A 4 -15.47 -7.42 12.76
C ALA A 4 -14.92 -8.74 13.27
N GLY A 5 -14.48 -9.60 12.35
CA GLY A 5 -13.69 -10.80 12.65
C GLY A 5 -12.36 -10.78 11.91
N VAL A 6 -11.31 -11.34 12.52
CA VAL A 6 -9.98 -11.43 11.90
C VAL A 6 -9.65 -12.87 11.54
N LEU A 7 -9.21 -13.11 10.31
CA LEU A 7 -8.66 -14.38 9.86
C LEU A 7 -7.14 -14.25 9.75
N GLY A 8 -6.42 -15.01 10.59
CA GLY A 8 -4.97 -14.94 10.74
C GLY A 8 -4.55 -14.07 11.92
N ALA A 9 -3.90 -14.69 12.92
CA ALA A 9 -3.39 -14.03 14.13
C ALA A 9 -1.86 -14.09 14.21
N GLY A 10 -1.20 -13.92 13.06
CA GLY A 10 0.25 -13.79 12.94
C GLY A 10 0.77 -12.46 13.50
N HIS A 11 1.96 -12.04 13.07
CA HIS A 11 2.53 -10.77 13.53
C HIS A 11 1.61 -9.57 13.23
N LEU A 12 1.19 -9.42 11.97
CA LEU A 12 0.31 -8.34 11.54
C LEU A 12 -1.13 -8.54 12.03
N GLY A 13 -1.64 -9.78 12.01
CA GLY A 13 -2.98 -10.09 12.51
C GLY A 13 -3.21 -9.69 13.98
N LYS A 14 -2.19 -9.82 14.84
CA LYS A 14 -2.25 -9.32 16.23
C LYS A 14 -2.34 -7.79 16.31
N ILE A 15 -1.72 -7.07 15.38
CA ILE A 15 -1.82 -5.61 15.29
C ILE A 15 -3.26 -5.26 14.90
N HIS A 16 -3.83 -5.92 13.88
CA HIS A 16 -5.20 -5.69 13.45
C HIS A 16 -6.22 -6.00 14.56
N LEU A 17 -6.06 -7.11 15.28
CA LEU A 17 -6.88 -7.43 16.45
C LEU A 17 -6.86 -6.33 17.51
N LYS A 18 -5.68 -5.79 17.80
CA LYS A 18 -5.53 -4.69 18.74
C LYS A 18 -6.25 -3.43 18.23
N LEU A 19 -6.04 -3.07 16.97
CA LEU A 19 -6.58 -1.83 16.40
C LEU A 19 -8.09 -1.89 16.21
N LEU A 20 -8.64 -3.01 15.74
CA LEU A 20 -10.08 -3.25 15.68
C LEU A 20 -10.74 -3.20 17.07
N LYS A 21 -10.06 -3.66 18.13
CA LYS A 21 -10.55 -3.53 19.50
C LYS A 21 -10.45 -2.09 20.05
N GLN A 22 -9.53 -1.28 19.53
CA GLN A 22 -9.33 0.11 19.94
C GLN A 22 -10.26 1.08 19.21
N SER A 23 -10.64 0.77 17.98
CA SER A 23 -11.50 1.62 17.15
C SER A 23 -12.92 1.72 17.72
N GLU A 24 -13.51 2.90 17.61
CA GLU A 24 -14.92 3.14 17.96
C GLU A 24 -15.89 2.74 16.83
N GLU A 25 -15.35 2.36 15.66
CA GLU A 25 -16.12 1.95 14.49
C GLU A 25 -16.45 0.45 14.47
N TYR A 26 -15.75 -0.35 15.28
CA TYR A 26 -15.79 -1.81 15.23
C TYR A 26 -16.15 -2.46 16.57
N GLU A 27 -16.99 -3.48 16.50
CA GLU A 27 -17.16 -4.47 17.56
C GLU A 27 -16.33 -5.70 17.18
N LEU A 28 -15.20 -5.93 17.84
CA LEU A 28 -14.37 -7.12 17.58
C LEU A 28 -15.04 -8.38 18.13
N ILE A 29 -15.56 -9.21 17.23
CA ILE A 29 -16.24 -10.47 17.56
C ILE A 29 -15.24 -11.56 17.97
N GLY A 30 -14.09 -11.60 17.31
CA GLY A 30 -13.06 -12.60 17.57
C GLY A 30 -12.16 -12.84 16.37
N PHE A 31 -11.44 -13.96 16.42
CA PHE A 31 -10.50 -14.34 15.39
C PHE A 31 -10.43 -15.84 15.18
N TYR A 32 -9.92 -16.23 14.01
CA TYR A 32 -9.56 -17.62 13.69
C TYR A 32 -8.14 -17.64 13.14
N ASP A 33 -7.35 -18.65 13.53
CA ASP A 33 -6.03 -18.92 12.98
C ASP A 33 -5.89 -20.41 12.71
N ALA A 34 -5.37 -20.77 11.54
CA ALA A 34 -5.21 -22.17 11.14
C ALA A 34 -4.20 -22.93 12.03
N ASN A 35 -3.26 -22.21 12.67
CA ASN A 35 -2.38 -22.79 13.67
C ASN A 35 -3.02 -22.69 15.05
N ARG A 36 -3.61 -23.80 15.50
CA ARG A 36 -4.28 -23.90 16.81
C ARG A 36 -3.40 -23.47 17.98
N GLN A 37 -2.12 -23.85 17.99
CA GLN A 37 -1.21 -23.48 19.08
C GLN A 37 -0.99 -21.96 19.13
N ASN A 38 -0.84 -21.32 17.97
CA ASN A 38 -0.78 -19.86 17.89
C ASN A 38 -2.09 -19.23 18.36
N ALA A 39 -3.23 -19.77 17.92
CA ALA A 39 -4.54 -19.28 18.28
C ALA A 39 -4.79 -19.32 19.80
N GLU A 40 -4.52 -20.45 20.45
CA GLU A 40 -4.65 -20.62 21.91
C GLU A 40 -3.72 -19.66 22.66
N LYS A 41 -2.50 -19.45 22.16
CA LYS A 41 -1.57 -18.48 22.73
C LYS A 41 -2.11 -17.05 22.62
N VAL A 42 -2.60 -16.63 21.46
CA VAL A 42 -3.15 -15.28 21.26
C VAL A 42 -4.39 -15.06 22.12
N ALA A 43 -5.27 -16.06 22.22
CA ALA A 43 -6.46 -15.98 23.06
C ALA A 43 -6.11 -15.84 24.55
N SER A 44 -5.15 -16.63 25.05
CA SER A 44 -4.71 -16.59 26.45
C SER A 44 -3.93 -15.32 26.79
N GLU A 45 -3.06 -14.84 25.90
CA GLU A 45 -2.21 -13.67 26.13
C GLU A 45 -2.98 -12.35 26.04
N PHE A 46 -3.94 -12.23 25.10
CA PHE A 46 -4.61 -10.96 24.82
C PHE A 46 -6.12 -10.94 25.14
N GLY A 47 -6.71 -12.09 25.45
CA GLY A 47 -8.12 -12.21 25.82
C GLY A 47 -9.10 -12.03 24.65
N TYR A 48 -8.66 -12.23 23.40
CA TYR A 48 -9.55 -12.23 22.24
C TYR A 48 -10.31 -13.55 22.14
N LYS A 49 -11.58 -13.50 21.71
CA LYS A 49 -12.38 -14.71 21.46
C LYS A 49 -11.82 -15.45 20.24
N MET A 50 -11.31 -16.65 20.46
CA MET A 50 -10.90 -17.56 19.39
C MET A 50 -12.09 -18.37 18.91
N PHE A 51 -12.20 -18.56 17.60
CA PHE A 51 -13.15 -19.45 16.95
C PHE A 51 -12.46 -20.73 16.49
N GLU A 52 -13.19 -21.84 16.58
CA GLU A 52 -12.70 -23.18 16.22
C GLU A 52 -12.69 -23.43 14.71
N ASN A 53 -13.59 -22.76 13.98
CA ASN A 53 -13.67 -22.80 12.53
C ASN A 53 -13.96 -21.41 11.98
N LEU A 54 -13.52 -21.17 10.74
CA LEU A 54 -13.67 -19.87 10.11
C LEU A 54 -15.15 -19.55 9.77
N ASP A 55 -15.96 -20.55 9.44
CA ASP A 55 -17.33 -20.34 8.98
C ASP A 55 -18.23 -19.78 10.10
N ASP A 56 -18.03 -20.26 11.34
CA ASP A 56 -18.72 -19.77 12.55
C ASP A 56 -18.35 -18.31 12.87
N LEU A 57 -17.10 -17.91 12.63
CA LEU A 57 -16.68 -16.52 12.75
C LEU A 57 -17.32 -15.66 11.67
N ILE A 58 -17.24 -16.08 10.41
CA ILE A 58 -17.84 -15.38 9.26
C ILE A 58 -19.34 -15.14 9.51
N ALA A 59 -20.05 -16.14 10.02
CA ALA A 59 -21.49 -16.04 10.30
C ALA A 59 -21.84 -14.95 11.33
N GLN A 60 -20.95 -14.65 12.28
CA GLN A 60 -21.19 -13.70 13.37
C GLN A 60 -20.76 -12.26 13.07
N CYS A 61 -20.13 -12.01 11.91
CA CYS A 61 -19.58 -10.71 11.56
C CYS A 61 -20.34 -10.02 10.42
N ASP A 62 -20.17 -8.70 10.29
CA ASP A 62 -20.59 -7.90 9.14
C ASP A 62 -19.44 -7.79 8.11
N MET A 63 -18.20 -7.77 8.61
CA MET A 63 -16.98 -7.72 7.80
C MET A 63 -15.94 -8.72 8.32
N ILE A 64 -15.03 -9.14 7.44
CA ILE A 64 -13.88 -9.98 7.79
C ILE A 64 -12.59 -9.36 7.29
N ASP A 65 -11.61 -9.29 8.20
CA ASP A 65 -10.25 -8.80 7.98
C ASP A 65 -9.33 -10.00 7.78
N VAL A 66 -8.87 -10.19 6.54
CA VAL A 66 -8.06 -11.32 6.11
C VAL A 66 -6.58 -10.92 6.16
N VAL A 67 -5.89 -11.43 7.18
CA VAL A 67 -4.46 -11.22 7.48
C VAL A 67 -3.73 -12.57 7.52
N THR A 68 -4.11 -13.49 6.61
CA THR A 68 -3.51 -14.81 6.46
C THR A 68 -2.32 -14.76 5.48
N PRO A 69 -1.55 -15.85 5.28
CA PRO A 69 -0.58 -15.89 4.20
C PRO A 69 -1.26 -15.77 2.82
N THR A 70 -0.62 -15.07 1.88
CA THR A 70 -1.16 -14.78 0.53
C THR A 70 -1.69 -16.02 -0.21
N LEU A 71 -1.04 -17.17 -0.07
CA LEU A 71 -1.49 -18.43 -0.69
C LEU A 71 -2.90 -18.86 -0.28
N SER A 72 -3.41 -18.34 0.84
CA SER A 72 -4.76 -18.63 1.34
C SER A 72 -5.77 -17.52 1.08
N HIS A 73 -5.32 -16.34 0.60
CA HIS A 73 -6.16 -15.15 0.43
C HIS A 73 -7.38 -15.44 -0.44
N PHE A 74 -7.19 -16.03 -1.62
CA PHE A 74 -8.26 -16.27 -2.59
C PHE A 74 -9.38 -17.15 -2.01
N GLU A 75 -9.05 -18.33 -1.48
CA GLU A 75 -10.03 -19.27 -0.94
C GLU A 75 -10.77 -18.70 0.27
N VAL A 76 -10.06 -18.01 1.15
CA VAL A 76 -10.65 -17.37 2.34
C VAL A 76 -11.58 -16.21 1.93
N ALA A 77 -11.10 -15.31 1.08
CA ALA A 77 -11.87 -14.17 0.58
C ALA A 77 -13.14 -14.62 -0.17
N LYS A 78 -13.02 -15.66 -0.99
CA LYS A 78 -14.16 -16.25 -1.70
C LYS A 78 -15.25 -16.71 -0.75
N LYS A 79 -14.90 -17.35 0.37
CA LYS A 79 -15.87 -17.75 1.41
C LYS A 79 -16.53 -16.54 2.08
N VAL A 80 -15.72 -15.55 2.47
CA VAL A 80 -16.20 -14.31 3.10
C VAL A 80 -17.23 -13.60 2.21
N ILE A 81 -16.87 -13.36 0.94
CA ILE A 81 -17.72 -12.67 -0.02
C ILE A 81 -18.98 -13.50 -0.31
N SER A 82 -18.86 -14.81 -0.48
CA SER A 82 -20.00 -15.70 -0.75
C SER A 82 -20.99 -15.76 0.41
N ALA A 83 -20.53 -15.50 1.64
CA ALA A 83 -21.37 -15.35 2.83
C ALA A 83 -22.01 -13.95 2.95
N GLY A 84 -21.83 -13.07 1.95
CA GLY A 84 -22.38 -11.72 1.92
C GLY A 84 -21.71 -10.77 2.91
N LYS A 85 -20.45 -11.04 3.30
CA LYS A 85 -19.71 -10.20 4.25
C LYS A 85 -18.76 -9.25 3.53
N HIS A 86 -18.57 -8.06 4.09
CA HIS A 86 -17.57 -7.12 3.59
C HIS A 86 -16.16 -7.67 3.83
N LEU A 87 -15.22 -7.36 2.94
CA LEU A 87 -13.88 -7.92 2.94
C LEU A 87 -12.84 -6.82 3.11
N PHE A 88 -12.06 -6.88 4.18
CA PHE A 88 -10.73 -6.29 4.20
C PHE A 88 -9.72 -7.40 3.93
N ILE A 89 -8.73 -7.16 3.08
CA ILE A 89 -7.72 -8.17 2.76
C ILE A 89 -6.34 -7.55 2.65
N GLU A 90 -5.38 -8.13 3.34
CA GLU A 90 -4.00 -7.68 3.29
C GLU A 90 -3.38 -7.81 1.90
N LYS A 91 -2.36 -6.99 1.64
CA LYS A 91 -1.62 -7.02 0.37
C LYS A 91 -0.68 -8.24 0.29
N PRO A 92 -0.39 -8.76 -0.92
CA PRO A 92 -1.16 -8.55 -2.14
C PRO A 92 -2.53 -9.23 -2.06
N ILE A 93 -3.52 -8.71 -2.79
CA ILE A 93 -4.92 -9.19 -2.74
C ILE A 93 -5.05 -10.70 -2.95
N THR A 94 -4.27 -11.29 -3.86
CA THR A 94 -4.26 -12.72 -4.21
C THR A 94 -2.88 -13.12 -4.74
N ASN A 95 -2.70 -14.39 -5.09
CA ASN A 95 -1.45 -14.88 -5.68
C ASN A 95 -1.38 -14.58 -7.18
N THR A 96 -2.52 -14.69 -7.88
CA THR A 96 -2.61 -14.40 -9.33
C THR A 96 -3.55 -13.23 -9.62
N PHE A 97 -3.39 -12.59 -10.77
CA PHE A 97 -4.29 -11.51 -11.20
C PHE A 97 -5.69 -12.04 -11.50
N GLU A 98 -5.79 -13.24 -12.05
CA GLU A 98 -7.02 -13.93 -12.40
C GLU A 98 -7.88 -14.21 -11.15
N GLU A 99 -7.25 -14.67 -10.06
CA GLU A 99 -7.91 -14.81 -8.75
C GLU A 99 -8.48 -13.47 -8.26
N ALA A 100 -7.71 -12.38 -8.38
CA ALA A 100 -8.18 -11.04 -7.98
C ALA A 100 -9.41 -10.62 -8.79
N GLN A 101 -9.40 -10.88 -10.10
CA GLN A 101 -10.53 -10.57 -10.98
C GLN A 101 -11.78 -11.37 -10.61
N GLU A 102 -11.63 -12.63 -10.22
CA GLU A 102 -12.76 -13.44 -9.73
C GLU A 102 -13.33 -12.86 -8.43
N LEU A 103 -12.50 -12.48 -7.46
CA LEU A 103 -12.96 -11.85 -6.21
C LEU A 103 -13.70 -10.54 -6.46
N ILE A 104 -13.21 -9.70 -7.39
CA ILE A 104 -13.87 -8.45 -7.79
C ILE A 104 -15.28 -8.72 -8.35
N GLN A 105 -15.40 -9.69 -9.26
CA GLN A 105 -16.70 -10.08 -9.82
C GLN A 105 -17.63 -10.65 -8.76
N LEU A 106 -17.09 -11.44 -7.84
CA LEU A 106 -17.84 -12.05 -6.76
C LEU A 106 -18.38 -11.01 -5.77
N ALA A 107 -17.58 -10.00 -5.43
CA ALA A 107 -18.01 -8.92 -4.53
C ALA A 107 -19.12 -8.08 -5.15
N ARG A 108 -19.01 -7.76 -6.45
CA ARG A 108 -20.09 -7.09 -7.20
C ARG A 108 -21.36 -7.92 -7.21
N LYS A 109 -21.25 -9.24 -7.43
CA LYS A 109 -22.39 -10.17 -7.42
C LYS A 109 -23.11 -10.21 -6.07
N HIS A 110 -22.36 -10.19 -4.97
CA HIS A 110 -22.92 -10.25 -3.61
C HIS A 110 -23.23 -8.86 -3.02
N ASN A 111 -22.97 -7.78 -3.78
CA ASN A 111 -23.13 -6.40 -3.34
C ASN A 111 -22.39 -6.10 -2.02
N VAL A 112 -21.17 -6.64 -1.87
CA VAL A 112 -20.29 -6.37 -0.72
C VAL A 112 -19.15 -5.45 -1.14
N LYS A 113 -18.61 -4.74 -0.16
CA LYS A 113 -17.43 -3.87 -0.34
C LYS A 113 -16.16 -4.64 -0.02
N GLY A 114 -15.10 -4.35 -0.77
CA GLY A 114 -13.76 -4.91 -0.56
C GLY A 114 -12.70 -3.82 -0.51
N GLN A 115 -11.81 -3.86 0.48
CA GLN A 115 -10.63 -2.99 0.58
C GLN A 115 -9.35 -3.82 0.69
N VAL A 116 -8.29 -3.37 0.02
CA VAL A 116 -6.97 -4.01 0.07
C VAL A 116 -6.03 -3.20 0.99
N GLY A 117 -5.26 -3.90 1.82
CA GLY A 117 -4.32 -3.35 2.81
C GLY A 117 -3.07 -2.67 2.21
N HIS A 118 -3.23 -1.65 1.37
CA HIS A 118 -2.14 -0.81 0.89
C HIS A 118 -1.91 0.38 1.84
N VAL A 119 -1.41 0.08 3.04
CA VAL A 119 -1.24 1.01 4.16
C VAL A 119 -0.52 2.32 3.83
N GLU A 120 0.39 2.36 2.84
CA GLU A 120 1.12 3.58 2.49
C GLU A 120 0.23 4.67 1.88
N ARG A 121 -0.98 4.32 1.42
CA ARG A 121 -2.04 5.26 1.02
C ARG A 121 -2.57 6.07 2.20
N PHE A 122 -2.40 5.56 3.42
CA PHE A 122 -2.75 6.17 4.69
C PHE A 122 -1.54 6.70 5.46
N ASN A 123 -0.34 6.66 4.85
CA ASN A 123 0.84 7.27 5.44
C ASN A 123 0.64 8.80 5.50
N PRO A 124 0.87 9.44 6.65
CA PRO A 124 0.49 10.85 6.84
C PRO A 124 1.31 11.77 5.95
N ALA A 125 2.57 11.41 5.64
CA ALA A 125 3.40 12.17 4.73
C ALA A 125 2.89 12.10 3.29
N PHE A 126 2.35 10.95 2.88
CA PHE A 126 1.77 10.77 1.55
C PHE A 126 0.41 11.47 1.45
N GLN A 127 -0.46 11.30 2.44
CA GLN A 127 -1.76 11.95 2.49
C GLN A 127 -1.64 13.49 2.43
N ALA A 128 -0.65 14.07 3.12
CA ALA A 128 -0.42 15.51 3.13
C ALA A 128 -0.05 16.13 1.77
N VAL A 129 0.37 15.31 0.79
CA VAL A 129 0.77 15.79 -0.55
C VAL A 129 0.07 15.07 -1.70
N ALA A 130 -0.76 14.06 -1.45
CA ALA A 130 -1.38 13.25 -2.51
C ALA A 130 -2.25 14.10 -3.46
N ASP A 131 -2.93 15.12 -2.94
CA ASP A 131 -3.71 16.09 -3.70
C ASP A 131 -2.85 17.11 -4.47
N ARG A 132 -1.58 17.28 -4.08
CA ARG A 132 -0.60 18.16 -4.74
C ARG A 132 0.16 17.46 -5.88
N ILE A 133 0.11 16.12 -5.94
CA ILE A 133 0.70 15.31 -7.02
C ILE A 133 -0.33 15.21 -8.15
N GLU A 134 -0.30 16.17 -9.08
CA GLU A 134 -1.32 16.26 -10.13
C GLU A 134 -0.92 15.52 -11.42
N ASN A 135 0.21 15.92 -12.01
CA ASN A 135 0.71 15.42 -13.28
C ASN A 135 2.22 15.15 -13.20
N PRO A 136 2.65 14.17 -12.38
CA PRO A 136 4.06 13.81 -12.30
C PRO A 136 4.55 13.36 -13.69
N MET A 137 5.71 13.87 -14.10
CA MET A 137 6.39 13.50 -15.34
C MET A 137 7.46 12.44 -15.09
N PHE A 138 8.12 12.52 -13.94
CA PHE A 138 9.09 11.53 -13.51
C PHE A 138 8.90 11.22 -12.04
N ILE A 139 9.03 9.94 -11.67
CA ILE A 139 8.89 9.47 -10.30
C ILE A 139 10.09 8.59 -9.99
N GLU A 140 10.65 8.74 -8.79
CA GLU A 140 11.72 7.88 -8.30
C GLU A 140 11.40 7.41 -6.89
N ALA A 141 11.36 6.09 -6.68
CA ALA A 141 11.07 5.49 -5.38
C ALA A 141 12.17 4.51 -4.96
N HIS A 142 12.52 4.56 -3.67
CA HIS A 142 13.48 3.67 -3.03
C HIS A 142 12.85 3.05 -1.79
N ARG A 143 12.78 1.72 -1.78
CA ARG A 143 12.35 0.92 -0.62
C ARG A 143 13.42 -0.08 -0.27
N LEU A 144 14.27 0.31 0.66
CA LEU A 144 15.45 -0.42 1.08
C LEU A 144 15.24 -0.91 2.52
N ALA A 145 15.53 -2.18 2.76
CA ALA A 145 15.44 -2.82 4.06
C ALA A 145 16.74 -3.56 4.37
N GLU A 146 17.08 -3.61 5.65
CA GLU A 146 18.10 -4.51 6.18
C GLU A 146 17.70 -5.98 6.00
N PHE A 147 18.71 -6.85 5.84
CA PHE A 147 18.46 -8.26 5.61
C PHE A 147 17.83 -8.94 6.82
N ASN A 148 16.68 -9.57 6.59
CA ASN A 148 16.00 -10.41 7.56
C ASN A 148 15.87 -11.82 6.98
N PRO A 149 16.49 -12.85 7.60
CA PRO A 149 16.42 -14.23 7.11
C PRO A 149 15.00 -14.79 6.96
N ARG A 150 14.00 -14.22 7.63
CA ARG A 150 12.59 -14.64 7.53
C ARG A 150 11.84 -14.02 6.35
N GLY A 151 12.44 -13.06 5.63
CA GLY A 151 11.82 -12.31 4.53
C GLY A 151 12.16 -12.82 3.13
N THR A 152 12.76 -14.00 3.02
CA THR A 152 13.24 -14.56 1.74
C THR A 152 12.17 -15.33 0.98
N ASP A 153 11.10 -15.74 1.67
CA ASP A 153 10.06 -16.64 1.14
C ASP A 153 9.07 -15.93 0.21
N VAL A 154 9.09 -14.60 0.17
CA VAL A 154 8.26 -13.76 -0.71
C VAL A 154 9.17 -12.97 -1.65
N PRO A 155 8.85 -12.86 -2.96
CA PRO A 155 9.62 -12.04 -3.88
C PRO A 155 9.71 -10.58 -3.41
N VAL A 156 10.89 -9.96 -3.50
CA VAL A 156 11.13 -8.58 -3.06
C VAL A 156 10.17 -7.57 -3.70
N VAL A 157 9.66 -7.86 -4.90
CA VAL A 157 8.67 -7.04 -5.60
C VAL A 157 7.31 -7.10 -4.90
N LEU A 158 6.82 -8.30 -4.55
CA LEU A 158 5.50 -8.49 -3.93
C LEU A 158 5.51 -8.13 -2.44
N ASP A 159 6.67 -8.19 -1.79
CA ASP A 159 6.78 -7.79 -0.39
C ASP A 159 7.02 -6.28 -0.23
N LEU A 160 8.00 -5.74 -0.96
CA LEU A 160 8.44 -4.35 -0.81
C LEU A 160 7.92 -3.46 -1.94
N MET A 161 8.34 -3.70 -3.19
CA MET A 161 8.09 -2.77 -4.31
C MET A 161 6.60 -2.48 -4.56
N ILE A 162 5.72 -3.43 -4.23
CA ILE A 162 4.28 -3.31 -4.45
C ILE A 162 3.67 -2.08 -3.75
N HIS A 163 4.24 -1.66 -2.62
CA HIS A 163 3.81 -0.45 -1.93
C HIS A 163 4.06 0.81 -2.77
N ASP A 164 5.23 0.88 -3.43
CA ASP A 164 5.59 2.01 -4.27
C ASP A 164 4.86 1.95 -5.62
N ILE A 165 4.62 0.73 -6.14
CA ILE A 165 3.76 0.51 -7.32
C ILE A 165 2.36 1.05 -7.05
N ASP A 166 1.72 0.65 -5.95
CA ASP A 166 0.39 1.14 -5.58
C ASP A 166 0.36 2.66 -5.42
N ALA A 167 1.29 3.23 -4.64
CA ALA A 167 1.39 4.67 -4.45
C ALA A 167 1.53 5.43 -5.77
N VAL A 168 2.35 4.93 -6.72
CA VAL A 168 2.48 5.51 -8.06
C VAL A 168 1.20 5.39 -8.87
N LEU A 169 0.62 4.20 -8.96
CA LEU A 169 -0.62 3.95 -9.73
C LEU A 169 -1.80 4.77 -9.21
N SER A 170 -1.76 5.14 -7.94
CA SER A 170 -2.81 5.90 -7.29
C SER A 170 -2.80 7.40 -7.60
N VAL A 171 -1.66 7.95 -8.03
CA VAL A 171 -1.51 9.37 -8.40
C VAL A 171 -1.30 9.56 -9.91
N VAL A 172 -0.78 8.54 -10.61
CA VAL A 172 -0.67 8.55 -12.06
C VAL A 172 -1.96 8.02 -12.69
N LYS A 173 -2.84 8.94 -13.12
CA LYS A 173 -4.13 8.61 -13.76
C LYS A 173 -3.98 8.21 -15.23
N SER A 174 -3.14 7.21 -15.50
CA SER A 174 -2.85 6.68 -16.83
C SER A 174 -2.58 5.19 -16.78
N GLU A 175 -2.88 4.48 -17.87
CA GLU A 175 -2.48 3.09 -18.03
C GLU A 175 -0.96 2.96 -18.19
N VAL A 176 -0.45 1.80 -17.75
CA VAL A 176 0.94 1.41 -17.96
C VAL A 176 1.13 0.99 -19.41
N LYS A 177 2.08 1.63 -20.07
CA LYS A 177 2.47 1.37 -21.46
C LYS A 177 3.54 0.28 -21.57
N LYS A 178 4.58 0.37 -20.75
CA LYS A 178 5.75 -0.52 -20.83
C LYS A 178 6.44 -0.64 -19.48
N ILE A 179 6.98 -1.82 -19.20
CA ILE A 179 7.83 -2.08 -18.04
C ILE A 179 9.15 -2.68 -18.53
N ASN A 180 10.27 -2.14 -18.04
CA ASN A 180 11.58 -2.80 -18.13
C ASN A 180 12.07 -3.02 -16.69
N ALA A 181 12.50 -4.23 -16.35
CA ALA A 181 12.88 -4.56 -14.99
C ALA A 181 14.14 -5.43 -14.96
N SER A 182 14.82 -5.41 -13.82
CA SER A 182 15.98 -6.25 -13.54
C SER A 182 15.94 -6.65 -12.07
N GLY A 183 16.20 -7.93 -11.78
CA GLY A 183 16.33 -8.48 -10.44
C GLY A 183 17.69 -9.14 -10.28
N VAL A 184 18.28 -9.03 -9.09
CA VAL A 184 19.56 -9.69 -8.76
C VAL A 184 19.41 -10.45 -7.44
N SER A 185 19.72 -11.74 -7.48
CA SER A 185 19.88 -12.61 -6.30
C SER A 185 21.30 -12.45 -5.76
N VAL A 186 21.45 -12.19 -4.46
CA VAL A 186 22.77 -12.00 -3.82
C VAL A 186 22.98 -13.01 -2.71
N ILE A 187 22.00 -13.17 -1.83
CA ILE A 187 22.01 -14.09 -0.69
C ILE A 187 20.97 -15.20 -0.91
N SER A 188 19.79 -14.84 -1.42
CA SER A 188 18.66 -15.76 -1.59
C SER A 188 18.65 -16.37 -3.00
N ASP A 189 17.87 -17.44 -3.18
CA ASP A 189 17.64 -18.01 -4.52
C ASP A 189 16.78 -17.10 -5.41
N THR A 190 15.93 -16.25 -4.80
CA THR A 190 15.11 -15.26 -5.48
C THR A 190 15.71 -13.85 -5.39
N PRO A 191 15.42 -12.94 -6.34
CA PRO A 191 15.99 -11.60 -6.34
C PRO A 191 15.86 -10.87 -5.00
N ASP A 192 16.99 -10.43 -4.45
CA ASP A 192 17.08 -9.65 -3.21
C ASP A 192 17.02 -8.14 -3.45
N ILE A 193 17.34 -7.73 -4.68
CA ILE A 193 17.20 -6.37 -5.17
C ILE A 193 16.55 -6.39 -6.54
N ALA A 194 15.63 -5.46 -6.76
CA ALA A 194 14.95 -5.28 -8.03
C ALA A 194 14.88 -3.79 -8.38
N ASN A 195 15.06 -3.49 -9.66
CA ASN A 195 14.80 -2.18 -10.24
C ASN A 195 13.77 -2.32 -11.36
N ALA A 196 12.82 -1.40 -11.43
CA ALA A 196 11.80 -1.35 -12.46
C ALA A 196 11.63 0.06 -13.00
N ARG A 197 11.61 0.19 -14.33
CA ARG A 197 11.22 1.40 -15.06
C ARG A 197 9.85 1.16 -15.67
N ILE A 198 8.85 1.89 -15.18
CA ILE A 198 7.46 1.83 -15.61
C ILE A 198 7.16 3.08 -16.43
N GLU A 199 6.74 2.90 -17.66
CA GLU A 199 6.35 3.97 -18.58
C GLU A 199 4.82 3.98 -18.72
N PHE A 200 4.21 5.15 -18.63
CA PHE A 200 2.77 5.35 -18.73
C PHE A 200 2.39 5.97 -20.08
N GLU A 201 1.15 5.76 -20.53
CA GLU A 201 0.66 6.31 -21.81
C GLU A 201 0.66 7.85 -21.84
N ASN A 202 0.46 8.51 -20.70
CA ASN A 202 0.55 9.97 -20.56
C ASN A 202 2.00 10.53 -20.60
N GLY A 203 3.01 9.66 -20.75
CA GLY A 203 4.42 10.04 -20.79
C GLY A 203 5.11 10.13 -19.43
N CYS A 204 4.39 9.89 -18.32
CA CYS A 204 5.02 9.74 -17.01
C CYS A 204 5.94 8.51 -16.99
N VAL A 205 7.07 8.60 -16.28
CA VAL A 205 8.01 7.50 -16.06
C VAL A 205 8.26 7.34 -14.57
N ALA A 206 8.13 6.13 -14.04
CA ALA A 206 8.47 5.80 -12.66
C ALA A 206 9.63 4.81 -12.60
N ASN A 207 10.69 5.17 -11.86
CA ASN A 207 11.82 4.31 -11.55
C ASN A 207 11.73 3.86 -10.10
N LEU A 208 11.55 2.56 -9.87
CA LEU A 208 11.37 1.97 -8.55
C LEU A 208 12.53 1.04 -8.23
N THR A 209 13.13 1.19 -7.05
CA THR A 209 14.16 0.30 -6.53
C THR A 209 13.70 -0.29 -5.20
N ALA A 210 13.63 -1.62 -5.13
CA ALA A 210 13.36 -2.33 -3.89
C ALA A 210 14.53 -3.26 -3.55
N SER A 211 14.96 -3.27 -2.29
CA SER A 211 16.05 -4.14 -1.82
C SER A 211 15.83 -4.58 -0.38
N ARG A 212 16.10 -5.86 -0.10
CA ARG A 212 16.11 -6.44 1.25
C ARG A 212 17.53 -6.72 1.78
N ILE A 213 18.57 -6.15 1.17
CA ILE A 213 19.97 -6.37 1.54
C ILE A 213 20.73 -5.05 1.72
N SER A 214 20.03 -4.01 2.19
CA SER A 214 20.61 -2.68 2.36
C SER A 214 21.21 -2.48 3.75
N MET A 215 22.17 -1.57 3.88
CA MET A 215 22.81 -1.23 5.16
C MET A 215 21.96 -0.32 6.05
N LYS A 216 20.95 0.34 5.47
CA LYS A 216 20.03 1.24 6.16
C LYS A 216 18.65 1.13 5.54
N ASN A 217 17.64 1.25 6.40
CA ASN A 217 16.25 1.32 5.95
C ASN A 217 15.99 2.67 5.27
N MET A 218 15.28 2.65 4.15
CA MET A 218 14.84 3.83 3.42
C MET A 218 13.49 3.55 2.77
N ARG A 219 12.54 4.49 2.91
CA ARG A 219 11.25 4.43 2.23
C ARG A 219 10.94 5.83 1.70
N LYS A 220 11.36 6.11 0.47
CA LYS A 220 11.30 7.47 -0.07
C LYS A 220 10.83 7.49 -1.52
N SER A 221 9.84 8.32 -1.81
CA SER A 221 9.39 8.62 -3.17
C SER A 221 9.58 10.10 -3.50
N ARG A 222 9.92 10.37 -4.76
CA ARG A 222 10.13 11.71 -5.30
C ARG A 222 9.34 11.84 -6.58
N PHE A 223 8.50 12.86 -6.65
CA PHE A 223 7.63 13.16 -7.78
C PHE A 223 8.09 14.48 -8.40
N PHE A 224 8.37 14.45 -9.69
CA PHE A 224 8.82 15.59 -10.46
C PHE A 224 7.71 15.94 -11.45
N GLN A 225 7.10 17.10 -11.25
CA GLN A 225 6.11 17.69 -12.15
C GLN A 225 6.61 19.07 -12.63
N ARG A 226 5.90 19.69 -13.57
CA ARG A 226 6.37 20.91 -14.26
C ARG A 226 6.67 22.08 -13.32
N ASP A 227 5.92 22.19 -12.24
CA ASP A 227 5.90 23.33 -11.32
C ASP A 227 6.39 22.98 -9.91
N ALA A 228 6.59 21.69 -9.62
CA ALA A 228 6.94 21.22 -8.29
C ALA A 228 7.84 19.97 -8.29
N TYR A 229 8.70 19.90 -7.29
CA TYR A 229 9.33 18.69 -6.80
C TYR A 229 8.70 18.34 -5.45
N ILE A 230 8.18 17.12 -5.33
CA ILE A 230 7.52 16.63 -4.12
C ILE A 230 8.28 15.41 -3.63
N SER A 231 8.75 15.42 -2.39
CA SER A 231 9.38 14.27 -1.76
C SER A 231 8.53 13.76 -0.60
N VAL A 232 8.37 12.45 -0.51
CA VAL A 232 7.70 11.76 0.60
C VAL A 232 8.68 10.78 1.21
N ASP A 233 8.99 10.96 2.49
CA ASP A 233 9.69 10.00 3.32
C ASP A 233 8.67 9.26 4.18
N PHE A 234 8.33 8.04 3.77
CA PHE A 234 7.32 7.20 4.44
C PHE A 234 7.83 6.68 5.78
N LEU A 235 9.14 6.56 5.97
CA LEU A 235 9.75 6.04 7.19
C LEU A 235 9.73 7.10 8.30
N ASP A 236 10.22 8.30 7.98
CA ASP A 236 10.27 9.42 8.92
C ASP A 236 8.95 10.21 9.00
N LYS A 237 7.97 9.86 8.15
CA LYS A 237 6.67 10.55 8.03
C LYS A 237 6.85 12.04 7.74
N LYS A 238 7.72 12.37 6.79
CA LYS A 238 8.01 13.74 6.35
C LYS A 238 7.74 13.91 4.87
N CYS A 239 7.32 15.10 4.47
CA CYS A 239 7.25 15.48 3.07
C CYS A 239 7.88 16.85 2.84
N GLU A 240 8.26 17.09 1.60
CA GLU A 240 8.84 18.33 1.13
C GLU A 240 8.19 18.69 -0.21
N VAL A 241 7.74 19.93 -0.36
CA VAL A 241 7.16 20.45 -1.59
C VAL A 241 7.95 21.69 -1.99
N VAL A 242 8.75 21.55 -3.04
CA VAL A 242 9.57 22.62 -3.60
C VAL A 242 8.91 23.07 -4.89
N LYS A 243 8.44 24.31 -4.94
CA LYS A 243 7.77 24.88 -6.12
C LYS A 243 8.66 25.89 -6.82
N MET A 244 8.41 26.07 -8.11
CA MET A 244 9.09 27.06 -8.94
C MET A 244 8.10 28.08 -9.50
N LYS A 245 8.48 29.35 -9.49
CA LYS A 245 7.77 30.44 -10.15
C LYS A 245 8.74 31.30 -10.94
N ASP A 246 8.24 32.17 -11.81
CA ASP A 246 9.10 33.16 -12.48
C ASP A 246 9.79 34.04 -11.43
N ALA A 247 11.09 34.29 -11.64
CA ALA A 247 11.83 35.16 -10.74
C ALA A 247 11.29 36.59 -10.85
N PRO A 248 11.00 37.27 -9.72
CA PRO A 248 10.61 38.67 -9.76
C PRO A 248 11.75 39.52 -10.33
N GLU A 249 11.43 40.67 -10.94
CA GLU A 249 12.44 41.61 -11.46
C GLU A 249 13.42 42.08 -10.38
N LYS A 250 12.94 42.18 -9.14
CA LYS A 250 13.71 42.49 -7.94
C LYS A 250 13.50 41.40 -6.89
N PRO A 251 14.33 40.36 -6.88
CA PRO A 251 14.28 39.33 -5.85
C PRO A 251 14.72 39.88 -4.49
N ASP A 252 14.14 39.33 -3.43
CA ASP A 252 14.64 39.49 -2.06
C ASP A 252 16.05 38.87 -1.94
N ASP A 253 16.88 39.38 -1.03
CA ASP A 253 18.28 38.96 -0.84
C ASP A 253 18.39 37.46 -0.48
N TYR A 254 17.33 36.88 0.09
CA TYR A 254 17.24 35.47 0.45
C TYR A 254 16.53 34.59 -0.59
N ALA A 255 16.09 35.15 -1.73
CA ALA A 255 15.39 34.39 -2.75
C ALA A 255 16.34 33.43 -3.48
N MET A 256 15.99 32.14 -3.49
CA MET A 256 16.72 31.14 -4.27
C MET A 256 16.37 31.24 -5.75
N ILE A 257 17.22 31.89 -6.55
CA ILE A 257 17.03 32.04 -8.00
C ILE A 257 17.91 31.06 -8.77
N LEU A 258 17.30 30.24 -9.62
CA LEU A 258 18.00 29.46 -10.65
C LEU A 258 17.96 30.20 -11.97
N GLN A 259 19.08 30.22 -12.68
CA GLN A 259 19.17 30.75 -14.04
C GLN A 259 19.77 29.69 -14.96
N ASN A 260 19.09 29.35 -16.05
CA ASN A 260 19.65 28.46 -17.08
C ASN A 260 20.59 29.23 -18.04
N ALA A 261 21.25 28.50 -18.94
CA ALA A 261 22.18 29.07 -19.91
C ALA A 261 21.51 30.08 -20.87
N GLU A 262 20.22 29.91 -21.12
CA GLU A 262 19.38 30.79 -21.96
C GLU A 262 18.89 32.05 -21.23
N GLY A 263 19.23 32.21 -19.94
CA GLY A 263 18.89 33.39 -19.14
C GLY A 263 17.51 33.38 -18.48
N VAL A 264 16.75 32.28 -18.58
CA VAL A 264 15.47 32.10 -17.89
C VAL A 264 15.72 31.97 -16.40
N LYS A 265 15.12 32.88 -15.62
CA LYS A 265 15.23 32.91 -14.16
C LYS A 265 13.98 32.36 -13.50
N LYS A 266 14.14 31.40 -12.59
CA LYS A 266 13.07 30.84 -11.75
C LYS A 266 13.41 31.03 -10.28
N GLN A 267 12.42 31.39 -9.47
CA GLN A 267 12.53 31.40 -8.01
C GLN A 267 12.01 30.08 -7.43
N ILE A 268 12.81 29.46 -6.58
CA ILE A 268 12.40 28.33 -5.74
C ILE A 268 11.79 28.85 -4.44
N TYR A 269 10.71 28.21 -4.00
CA TYR A 269 10.18 28.37 -2.65
C TYR A 269 9.67 27.03 -2.10
N PHE A 270 9.68 26.90 -0.78
CA PHE A 270 9.18 25.73 -0.06
C PHE A 270 7.74 25.97 0.36
N ASP A 271 6.88 25.00 0.08
CA ASP A 271 5.45 25.01 0.42
C ASP A 271 5.13 23.71 1.18
N ASN A 272 5.95 23.38 2.17
CA ASN A 272 5.82 22.13 2.92
C ASN A 272 4.51 22.15 3.72
N PRO A 273 3.60 21.17 3.52
CA PRO A 273 2.37 21.09 4.32
C PRO A 273 2.69 20.65 5.75
N GLU A 274 1.77 20.94 6.67
CA GLU A 274 1.80 20.31 7.99
C GLU A 274 1.44 18.83 7.86
N VAL A 275 2.23 17.97 8.50
CA VAL A 275 1.99 16.52 8.53
C VAL A 275 1.43 16.14 9.90
N SER A 276 0.14 15.84 9.95
CA SER A 276 -0.50 15.32 11.17
C SER A 276 -0.17 13.84 11.34
N LEU A 277 0.53 13.49 12.41
CA LEU A 277 0.88 12.10 12.70
C LEU A 277 -0.39 11.27 12.98
N ASN A 278 -0.46 10.10 12.37
CA ASN A 278 -1.54 9.13 12.55
C ASN A 278 -1.00 7.70 12.78
N ASN A 279 -1.94 6.78 12.97
CA ASN A 279 -1.71 5.35 12.86
C ASN A 279 -2.32 4.84 11.56
N ALA A 280 -1.52 4.78 10.49
CA ALA A 280 -1.99 4.43 9.15
C ALA A 280 -2.81 3.14 9.06
N ILE A 281 -2.51 2.10 9.87
CA ILE A 281 -3.31 0.86 9.86
C ILE A 281 -4.69 1.09 10.49
N LEU A 282 -4.77 1.90 11.55
CA LEU A 282 -6.06 2.24 12.17
C LEU A 282 -6.89 3.10 11.21
N ASP A 283 -6.29 4.13 10.62
CA ASP A 283 -6.93 5.00 9.63
C ASP A 283 -7.42 4.19 8.41
N GLU A 284 -6.64 3.20 7.97
CA GLU A 284 -7.00 2.28 6.89
C GLU A 284 -8.24 1.45 7.24
N LEU A 285 -8.29 0.87 8.45
CA LEU A 285 -9.44 0.13 8.94
C LEU A 285 -10.67 1.04 9.11
N GLU A 286 -10.53 2.23 9.69
CA GLU A 286 -11.64 3.17 9.92
C GLU A 286 -12.18 3.76 8.62
N SER A 287 -11.31 4.01 7.63
CA SER A 287 -11.71 4.34 6.26
C SER A 287 -12.63 3.27 5.67
N PHE A 288 -12.34 1.99 5.90
CA PHE A 288 -13.18 0.91 5.41
C PHE A 288 -14.53 0.87 6.12
N ALA A 289 -14.58 1.13 7.42
CA ALA A 289 -15.83 1.25 8.17
C ALA A 289 -16.70 2.38 7.61
N ASP A 290 -16.11 3.57 7.39
CA ASP A 290 -16.80 4.71 6.78
C ASP A 290 -17.35 4.36 5.39
N ALA A 291 -16.57 3.65 4.57
CA ALA A 291 -17.03 3.20 3.25
C ALA A 291 -18.24 2.27 3.33
N ILE A 292 -18.27 1.34 4.30
CA ILE A 292 -19.40 0.43 4.53
C ILE A 292 -20.62 1.18 5.03
N GLN A 293 -20.47 1.90 6.14
CA GLN A 293 -21.60 2.54 6.84
C GLN A 293 -22.25 3.65 5.99
N ASN A 294 -21.44 4.41 5.25
CA ASN A 294 -21.90 5.55 4.46
C ASN A 294 -22.03 5.25 2.96
N GLY A 295 -21.88 3.98 2.56
CA GLY A 295 -22.04 3.56 1.18
C GLY A 295 -20.98 4.09 0.21
N LYS A 296 -19.88 4.70 0.69
CA LYS A 296 -18.80 5.27 -0.14
C LYS A 296 -17.93 4.18 -0.77
N GLU A 297 -17.17 4.55 -1.81
CA GLU A 297 -16.14 3.69 -2.36
C GLU A 297 -14.96 3.59 -1.37
N PRO A 298 -14.42 2.38 -1.10
CA PRO A 298 -13.20 2.24 -0.30
C PRO A 298 -12.03 3.03 -0.90
N VAL A 299 -11.16 3.60 -0.05
CA VAL A 299 -10.00 4.39 -0.48
C VAL A 299 -9.02 3.57 -1.34
N VAL A 300 -8.91 2.27 -1.04
CA VAL A 300 -8.14 1.29 -1.81
C VAL A 300 -9.05 0.14 -2.22
N THR A 301 -9.66 0.27 -3.39
CA THR A 301 -10.54 -0.76 -3.95
C THR A 301 -9.80 -2.05 -4.28
N MET A 302 -10.54 -3.16 -4.41
CA MET A 302 -9.96 -4.41 -4.91
C MET A 302 -9.40 -4.27 -6.33
N GLU A 303 -10.01 -3.43 -7.17
CA GLU A 303 -9.52 -3.10 -8.50
C GLU A 303 -8.15 -2.42 -8.47
N GLN A 304 -7.92 -1.51 -7.50
CA GLN A 304 -6.62 -0.89 -7.31
C GLN A 304 -5.57 -1.90 -6.83
N GLY A 305 -5.90 -2.72 -5.83
CA GLY A 305 -5.00 -3.79 -5.37
C GLY A 305 -4.69 -4.82 -6.45
N ALA A 306 -5.67 -5.20 -7.27
CA ALA A 306 -5.48 -6.10 -8.41
C ALA A 306 -4.57 -5.46 -9.49
N ARG A 307 -4.69 -4.15 -9.71
CA ARG A 307 -3.81 -3.41 -10.64
C ARG A 307 -2.38 -3.37 -10.13
N ALA A 308 -2.17 -3.12 -8.83
CA ALA A 308 -0.85 -3.17 -8.22
C ALA A 308 -0.22 -4.57 -8.33
N LEU A 309 -0.98 -5.62 -8.05
CA LEU A 309 -0.55 -7.01 -8.24
C LEU A 309 -0.19 -7.31 -9.71
N LYS A 310 -1.02 -6.87 -10.66
CA LYS A 310 -0.76 -7.05 -12.10
C LYS A 310 0.58 -6.44 -12.51
N VAL A 311 0.83 -5.19 -12.11
CA VAL A 311 2.08 -4.48 -12.41
C VAL A 311 3.27 -5.14 -11.71
N ALA A 312 3.13 -5.56 -10.45
CA ALA A 312 4.17 -6.30 -9.72
C ALA A 312 4.53 -7.62 -10.43
N ASN A 313 3.54 -8.38 -10.89
CA ASN A 313 3.76 -9.62 -11.65
C ASN A 313 4.44 -9.35 -13.00
N GLN A 314 4.10 -8.26 -13.69
CA GLN A 314 4.79 -7.85 -14.91
C GLN A 314 6.24 -7.43 -14.66
N VAL A 315 6.53 -6.78 -13.54
CA VAL A 315 7.91 -6.47 -13.12
C VAL A 315 8.70 -7.77 -12.91
N ILE A 316 8.14 -8.73 -12.17
CA ILE A 316 8.79 -10.03 -11.93
C ILE A 316 9.03 -10.78 -13.24
N ALA A 317 8.04 -10.81 -14.13
CA ALA A 317 8.17 -11.44 -15.45
C ALA A 317 9.20 -10.76 -16.36
N GLY A 318 9.56 -9.50 -16.08
CA GLY A 318 10.59 -8.75 -16.78
C GLY A 318 12.01 -9.08 -16.33
N PHE A 319 12.21 -9.89 -15.29
CA PHE A 319 13.53 -10.35 -14.89
C PHE A 319 14.06 -11.33 -15.93
N ASN A 320 15.12 -10.96 -16.64
CA ASN A 320 15.86 -11.85 -17.54
C ASN A 320 16.70 -12.86 -16.73
N ILE A 321 16.04 -13.80 -16.04
CA ILE A 321 16.68 -14.86 -15.25
C ILE A 321 16.51 -16.19 -15.99
#